data_AF-A0A942DIV3-F1
#
_entry.id   AF-A0A942DIV3-F1
#
_cell.length_a   1.000
_cell.length_b   1.000
_cell.length_c   1.000
_cell.angle_alpha   90.00
_cell.angle_beta   90.00
_cell.angle_gamma   90.00
#
_symmetry.space_group_name_H-M   'P 1'
#
loop_
_entity.id
_entity.type
_entity.pdbx_description
1 polymer ?
#
loop_
_entity_poly.entity_id
_entity_poly.type
_entity_poly.pdbx_seq_one_letter_code
_entity_poly.pdbx_strand_id
1 'polypeptide(L)'
;MSEPIESASKSIRLRIVSAITLIATAAISFLGLQEVALFGFPDGHITDYERAAEPVLNVSFYLLAVLALYFLSVTIFSGIRKNHPKVFATALAMVALLVLVVTVGVPLYFGRYLALDNGVGG
;
A
#
# COMPACT_ATOMS: atom_id res chain seq x y z
N MET A 1 11.21 -28.74 -29.09
CA MET A 1 9.85 -28.21 -29.39
C MET A 1 9.05 -28.03 -28.08
N SER A 2 9.64 -27.34 -27.08
CA SER A 2 9.16 -27.24 -25.69
C SER A 2 8.77 -25.81 -25.26
N GLU A 3 8.93 -24.83 -26.15
CA GLU A 3 8.76 -23.40 -25.85
C GLU A 3 7.33 -22.90 -25.49
N PRO A 4 6.22 -23.43 -26.02
CA PRO A 4 4.91 -22.83 -25.77
C PRO A 4 4.42 -23.00 -24.32
N ILE A 5 4.76 -24.13 -23.68
CA ILE A 5 4.31 -24.45 -22.31
C ILE A 5 4.99 -23.55 -21.27
N GLU A 6 6.27 -23.23 -21.47
CA GLU A 6 7.04 -22.42 -20.52
C GLU A 6 6.55 -20.96 -20.47
N SER A 7 6.14 -20.40 -21.61
CA SER A 7 5.61 -19.04 -21.69
C SER A 7 4.26 -18.88 -20.97
N ALA A 8 3.39 -19.88 -21.11
CA ALA A 8 2.07 -19.90 -20.46
C ALA A 8 2.18 -20.05 -18.93
N SER A 9 3.14 -20.84 -18.44
CA SER A 9 3.37 -20.98 -17.00
C SER A 9 3.83 -19.68 -16.34
N LYS A 10 4.73 -18.93 -17.00
CA LYS A 10 5.24 -17.64 -16.50
C LYS A 10 4.15 -16.57 -16.40
N SER A 11 3.25 -16.49 -17.38
CA SER A 11 2.15 -15.51 -17.36
C SER A 11 1.12 -15.83 -16.27
N ILE A 12 0.81 -17.11 -16.03
CA ILE A 12 -0.07 -17.55 -14.94
C ILE A 12 0.51 -17.19 -13.57
N ARG A 13 1.79 -17.49 -13.33
CA ARG A 13 2.45 -17.14 -12.05
C ARG A 13 2.40 -15.63 -11.80
N LEU A 14 2.68 -14.82 -12.82
CA LEU A 14 2.61 -13.36 -12.68
C LEU A 14 1.20 -12.89 -12.32
N ARG A 15 0.15 -13.47 -12.93
CA ARG A 15 -1.25 -13.15 -12.61
C ARG A 15 -1.59 -13.47 -11.17
N ILE A 16 -1.15 -14.63 -10.67
CA ILE A 16 -1.42 -15.04 -9.29
C ILE A 16 -0.74 -14.07 -8.32
N VAL A 17 0.55 -13.78 -8.54
CA VAL A 17 1.28 -12.85 -7.68
C VAL A 17 0.65 -11.47 -7.74
N SER A 18 0.33 -10.95 -8.93
CA SER A 18 -0.30 -9.64 -9.08
C SER A 18 -1.68 -9.57 -8.45
N ALA A 19 -2.48 -10.65 -8.51
CA ALA A 19 -3.80 -10.71 -7.88
C ALA A 19 -3.69 -10.67 -6.35
N ILE A 20 -2.74 -11.40 -5.77
CA ILE A 20 -2.50 -11.38 -4.33
C ILE A 20 -2.03 -9.98 -3.89
N THR A 21 -1.06 -9.41 -4.61
CA THR A 21 -0.55 -8.06 -4.31
C THR A 21 -1.63 -7.00 -4.46
N LEU A 22 -2.48 -7.11 -5.49
CA LEU A 22 -3.66 -6.26 -5.66
C LEU A 22 -4.55 -6.29 -4.42
N ILE A 23 -4.97 -7.49 -3.99
CA ILE A 23 -5.91 -7.64 -2.87
C ILE A 23 -5.29 -7.06 -1.59
N ALA A 24 -4.03 -7.39 -1.29
CA ALA A 24 -3.34 -6.89 -0.12
C ALA A 24 -3.23 -5.36 -0.15
N THR A 25 -2.79 -4.79 -1.27
CA THR A 25 -2.59 -3.34 -1.40
C THR A 25 -3.92 -2.58 -1.33
N ALA A 26 -4.97 -3.10 -1.96
CA ALA A 26 -6.32 -2.53 -1.90
C ALA A 26 -6.89 -2.58 -0.47
N ALA A 27 -6.74 -3.70 0.22
CA ALA A 27 -7.21 -3.85 1.60
C ALA A 27 -6.47 -2.89 2.55
N ILE A 28 -5.13 -2.81 2.47
CA ILE A 28 -4.34 -1.89 3.30
C ILE A 28 -4.74 -0.44 3.04
N SER A 29 -4.88 -0.06 1.77
CA SER A 29 -5.29 1.30 1.39
C SER A 29 -6.69 1.64 1.93
N PHE A 30 -7.66 0.74 1.73
CA PHE A 30 -9.04 0.96 2.16
C PHE A 30 -9.14 1.06 3.69
N LEU A 31 -8.56 0.09 4.42
CA LEU A 31 -8.59 0.08 5.88
C LEU A 31 -7.82 1.28 6.45
N GLY A 32 -6.65 1.61 5.90
CA GLY A 32 -5.87 2.75 6.34
C GLY A 32 -6.59 4.09 6.13
N LEU A 33 -7.25 4.29 4.98
CA LEU A 33 -8.08 5.48 4.77
C LEU A 33 -9.28 5.54 5.72
N GLN A 34 -9.86 4.38 6.06
CA GLN A 34 -10.92 4.33 7.06
C GLN A 34 -10.41 4.71 8.45
N GLU A 35 -9.24 4.21 8.87
CA GLU A 35 -8.62 4.59 10.15
C GLU A 35 -8.35 6.10 10.22
N VAL A 36 -7.79 6.67 9.15
CA VAL A 36 -7.56 8.13 9.08
C VAL A 36 -8.88 8.92 9.11
N ALA A 37 -9.91 8.44 8.43
CA ALA A 37 -11.24 9.07 8.44
C ALA A 37 -11.92 8.99 9.82
N LEU A 38 -11.45 8.12 10.71
CA LEU A 38 -11.95 7.95 12.07
C LEU A 38 -11.07 8.66 13.11
N PHE A 39 -10.10 9.49 12.71
CA PHE A 39 -9.34 10.31 13.65
C PHE A 39 -10.27 11.20 14.49
N GLY A 40 -10.03 11.20 15.79
CA GLY A 40 -10.88 11.87 16.79
C GLY A 40 -12.25 11.21 17.02
N PHE A 41 -12.56 10.04 16.48
CA PHE A 41 -13.78 9.31 16.86
C PHE A 41 -13.60 8.61 18.22
N PRO A 42 -14.60 8.60 19.14
CA PRO A 42 -15.97 9.11 19.00
C PRO A 42 -16.24 10.53 19.54
N ASP A 43 -15.32 11.11 20.31
CA ASP A 43 -15.53 12.36 21.06
C ASP A 43 -15.22 13.64 20.26
N GLY A 44 -14.65 13.49 19.07
CA GLY A 44 -14.19 14.56 18.19
C GLY A 44 -12.80 15.09 18.52
N HIS A 45 -12.07 14.49 19.47
CA HIS A 45 -10.78 15.00 19.91
C HIS A 45 -9.64 14.48 19.04
N ILE A 46 -9.17 15.31 18.10
CA ILE A 46 -7.99 15.00 17.27
C ILE A 46 -6.72 15.40 18.02
N THR A 47 -5.85 14.43 18.24
CA THR A 47 -4.55 14.59 18.90
C THR A 47 -3.54 15.33 18.01
N ASP A 48 -2.49 15.91 18.62
CA ASP A 48 -1.42 16.56 17.86
C ASP A 48 -0.68 15.56 16.95
N TYR A 49 -0.53 14.31 17.40
CA TYR A 49 -0.01 13.22 16.58
C TYR A 49 -0.86 12.97 15.34
N GLU A 50 -2.18 12.79 15.51
CA GLU A 50 -3.10 12.50 14.40
C GLU A 50 -3.11 13.64 13.38
N ARG A 51 -3.22 14.89 13.85
CA ARG A 51 -3.20 16.08 12.99
C ARG A 51 -1.91 16.19 12.17
N ALA A 52 -0.78 15.83 12.75
CA ALA A 52 0.51 15.86 12.05
C ALA A 52 0.69 14.68 11.09
N ALA A 53 0.22 13.49 11.46
CA ALA A 53 0.37 12.26 10.70
C ALA A 53 -0.60 12.15 9.51
N GLU A 54 -1.81 12.72 9.63
CA GLU A 54 -2.89 12.66 8.64
C GLU A 54 -2.43 12.87 7.19
N PRO A 55 -1.73 13.96 6.81
CA PRO A 55 -1.37 14.20 5.41
C PRO A 55 -0.41 13.12 4.87
N VAL A 56 0.52 12.65 5.70
CA VAL A 56 1.50 11.62 5.31
C VAL A 56 0.81 10.27 5.12
N LEU A 57 -0.11 9.93 6.02
CA LEU A 57 -0.91 8.70 5.93
C LEU A 57 -1.84 8.73 4.72
N ASN A 58 -2.59 9.81 4.50
CA ASN A 58 -3.48 9.97 3.36
C ASN A 58 -2.72 9.83 2.03
N VAL A 59 -1.61 10.54 1.85
CA VAL A 59 -0.78 10.43 0.63
C VAL A 59 -0.30 8.99 0.44
N SER A 60 0.16 8.34 1.50
CA SER A 60 0.65 6.96 1.43
C SER A 60 -0.45 5.98 1.01
N PHE A 61 -1.64 6.09 1.61
CA PHE A 61 -2.76 5.20 1.27
C PHE A 61 -3.35 5.47 -0.12
N TYR A 62 -3.39 6.72 -0.58
CA TYR A 62 -3.75 7.03 -1.98
C TYR A 62 -2.74 6.47 -2.98
N LEU A 63 -1.43 6.55 -2.69
CA LEU A 63 -0.41 5.92 -3.52
C LEU A 63 -0.57 4.38 -3.56
N LEU A 64 -0.89 3.77 -2.42
CA LEU A 64 -1.23 2.34 -2.37
C LEU A 64 -2.47 2.04 -3.23
N ALA A 65 -3.51 2.87 -3.23
CA ALA A 65 -4.67 2.69 -4.09
C ALA A 65 -4.29 2.72 -5.58
N VAL A 66 -3.43 3.66 -5.99
CA VAL A 66 -2.94 3.74 -7.38
C VAL A 66 -2.12 2.49 -7.75
N LEU A 67 -1.27 2.00 -6.84
CA LEU A 67 -0.51 0.76 -7.04
C LEU A 67 -1.44 -0.46 -7.13
N ALA A 68 -2.52 -0.50 -6.35
CA ALA A 68 -3.54 -1.53 -6.47
C ALA A 68 -4.16 -1.53 -7.88
N LEU A 69 -4.54 -0.35 -8.42
CA LEU A 69 -5.01 -0.24 -9.81
C LEU A 69 -3.97 -0.71 -10.84
N TYR A 70 -2.68 -0.44 -10.59
CA TYR A 70 -1.61 -0.99 -11.42
C TYR A 70 -1.59 -2.52 -11.39
N PHE A 71 -1.63 -3.15 -10.21
CA PHE A 71 -1.65 -4.61 -10.11
C PHE A 71 -2.93 -5.24 -10.67
N LEU A 72 -4.07 -4.55 -10.60
CA LEU A 72 -5.29 -4.94 -11.29
C LEU A 72 -5.06 -4.99 -12.81
N SER A 73 -4.45 -3.95 -13.37
CA SER A 73 -4.12 -3.89 -14.80
C SER A 73 -3.19 -5.03 -15.22
N VAL A 74 -2.17 -5.35 -14.41
CA VAL A 74 -1.25 -6.47 -14.68
C VAL A 74 -2.01 -7.79 -14.62
N THR A 75 -2.88 -7.98 -13.64
CA THR A 75 -3.67 -9.20 -13.46
C THR A 75 -4.56 -9.47 -14.68
N ILE A 76 -5.22 -8.45 -15.21
CA ILE A 76 -6.13 -8.56 -16.37
C ILE A 76 -5.33 -8.73 -17.68
N PHE A 77 -4.33 -7.89 -17.90
CA PHE A 77 -3.71 -7.71 -19.23
C PHE A 77 -2.37 -8.45 -19.45
N SER A 78 -1.84 -9.20 -18.47
CA SER A 78 -0.52 -9.86 -18.57
C SER A 78 -0.35 -10.89 -19.70
N GLY A 79 -1.45 -11.34 -20.33
CA GLY A 79 -1.43 -12.22 -21.50
C GLY A 79 -1.34 -11.48 -22.84
N ILE A 80 -1.51 -10.14 -22.84
CA ILE A 80 -1.64 -9.32 -24.06
C ILE A 80 -0.43 -8.38 -24.25
N ARG A 81 0.19 -7.92 -23.16
CA ARG A 81 1.34 -6.99 -23.21
C ARG A 81 2.66 -7.67 -22.84
N LYS A 82 3.76 -7.16 -23.41
CA LYS A 82 5.12 -7.45 -22.92
C LYS A 82 5.22 -6.96 -21.48
N ASN A 83 5.37 -7.90 -20.55
CA ASN A 83 5.56 -7.59 -19.14
C ASN A 83 6.95 -6.99 -18.95
N HIS A 84 7.05 -5.86 -18.25
CA HIS A 84 8.31 -5.23 -17.88
C HIS A 84 8.67 -5.63 -16.44
N PRO A 85 9.51 -6.66 -16.23
CA PRO A 85 9.77 -7.19 -14.88
C PRO A 85 10.38 -6.13 -13.95
N LYS A 86 11.15 -5.18 -14.49
CA LYS A 86 11.69 -4.05 -13.73
C LYS A 86 10.59 -3.17 -13.15
N VAL A 87 9.58 -2.81 -13.95
CA VAL A 87 8.47 -1.95 -13.51
C VAL A 87 7.66 -2.66 -12.42
N PHE A 88 7.40 -3.96 -12.61
CA PHE A 88 6.71 -4.77 -11.60
C PHE A 88 7.49 -4.82 -10.27
N ALA A 89 8.81 -5.06 -10.35
CA ALA A 89 9.67 -5.09 -9.17
C ALA A 89 9.73 -3.72 -8.47
N THR A 90 9.81 -2.62 -9.23
CA THR A 90 9.76 -1.26 -8.67
C THR A 90 8.42 -0.97 -8.00
N ALA A 91 7.30 -1.37 -8.60
CA ALA A 91 5.98 -1.21 -7.99
C ALA A 91 5.87 -2.00 -6.67
N LEU A 92 6.39 -3.23 -6.63
CA LEU A 92 6.39 -4.05 -5.42
C LEU A 92 7.29 -3.45 -4.32
N ALA A 93 8.47 -2.94 -4.68
CA ALA A 93 9.35 -2.24 -3.76
C ALA A 93 8.70 -0.97 -3.20
N MET A 94 7.94 -0.24 -4.03
CA MET A 94 7.20 0.94 -3.61
C MET A 94 6.08 0.60 -2.63
N VAL A 95 5.35 -0.51 -2.84
CA VAL A 95 4.39 -1.02 -1.84
C VAL A 95 5.10 -1.28 -0.50
N ALA A 96 6.21 -2.01 -0.52
CA ALA A 96 6.96 -2.34 0.69
C ALA A 96 7.46 -1.08 1.43
N LEU A 97 7.96 -0.09 0.68
CA LEU A 97 8.39 1.18 1.24
C LEU A 97 7.22 1.95 1.89
N LEU A 98 6.08 2.05 1.21
CA LEU A 98 4.90 2.74 1.75
C LEU A 98 4.37 2.04 3.00
N VAL A 99 4.33 0.71 3.03
CA VAL A 99 3.97 -0.06 4.23
C VAL A 99 4.95 0.22 5.37
N LEU A 100 6.26 0.28 5.09
CA LEU A 100 7.25 0.62 6.10
C LEU A 100 7.07 2.05 6.63
N VAL A 101 6.76 3.02 5.75
CA VAL A 101 6.49 4.40 6.13
C VAL A 101 5.30 4.47 7.08
N VAL A 102 4.16 3.86 6.75
CA VAL A 102 2.95 3.96 7.58
C VAL A 102 3.06 3.17 8.90
N THR A 103 3.72 2.01 8.89
CA THR A 103 3.80 1.13 10.09
C THR A 103 4.95 1.46 11.02
N VAL A 104 6.06 2.00 10.50
CA VAL A 104 7.28 2.26 11.27
C VAL A 104 7.67 3.72 11.20
N GLY A 105 7.71 4.31 9.99
CA GLY A 105 8.17 5.68 9.78
C GLY A 105 7.33 6.71 10.53
N VAL A 106 6.01 6.67 10.37
CA VAL A 106 5.06 7.60 11.00
C VAL A 106 5.09 7.48 12.53
N PRO A 107 4.94 6.29 13.15
CA PRO A 107 5.02 6.16 14.60
C PRO A 107 6.38 6.53 15.18
N LEU A 108 7.48 6.19 14.50
CA LEU A 108 8.83 6.50 14.98
C LEU A 108 9.09 8.01 14.91
N TYR A 109 8.70 8.67 13.83
CA TYR A 109 8.95 10.09 13.65
C TYR A 109 8.02 10.95 14.51
N PHE A 110 6.70 10.81 14.33
CA PHE A 110 5.73 11.66 15.03
C PHE A 110 5.55 11.26 16.49
N GLY A 111 5.55 9.96 16.79
CA GLY A 111 5.30 9.46 18.14
C GLY A 111 6.56 9.47 19.03
N ARG A 112 7.70 8.97 18.54
CA ARG A 112 8.92 8.86 19.37
C ARG A 112 9.87 10.04 19.24
N TYR A 113 10.17 10.47 18.02
CA TYR A 113 11.16 11.51 17.79
C TYR A 113 10.62 12.91 18.13
N LEU A 114 9.41 13.23 17.65
CA LEU A 114 8.73 14.48 17.99
C LEU A 114 7.97 14.43 19.32
N ALA A 115 7.77 13.23 19.88
CA ALA A 115 7.04 13.02 21.13
C ALA A 115 5.66 13.71 21.14
N LEU A 116 4.97 13.69 19.98
CA LEU A 116 3.64 14.30 19.88
C LEU A 116 2.65 13.51 20.73
N ASP A 117 1.75 14.24 21.38
CA ASP A 117 0.66 13.64 22.14
C ASP A 117 -0.21 12.80 21.21
N ASN A 118 -0.39 11.54 21.60
CA ASN A 118 -1.18 10.53 20.90
C ASN A 118 -2.39 10.09 21.73
N GLY A 119 -2.76 10.85 22.77
CA GLY A 119 -3.90 10.57 23.64
C GLY A 119 -3.68 9.43 24.62
N VAL A 120 -2.47 8.87 24.71
CA VAL A 120 -2.12 7.81 25.66
C VAL A 120 -1.55 8.44 26.93
N GLY A 121 -2.42 8.82 27.87
CA GLY A 121 -1.96 9.33 29.18
C GLY A 121 -2.88 10.27 29.97
N GLY A 122 -4.17 10.38 29.61
CA GLY A 122 -5.19 11.05 30.43
C GLY A 122 -5.71 10.18 31.57
#